data_AF-A0A3N5RP75-F1
#
_entry.id   AF-A0A3N5RP75-F1
#
_cell.length_a   1.000
_cell.length_b   1.000
_cell.length_c   1.000
_cell.angle_alpha   90.00
_cell.angle_beta   90.00
_cell.angle_gamma   90.00
#
_symmetry.space_group_name_H-M   'P 1'
#
loop_
_entity.id
_entity.type
_entity.pdbx_description
1 polymer ?
#
loop_
_entity_poly.entity_id
_entity_poly.type
_entity_poly.pdbx_seq_one_letter_code
_entity_poly.pdbx_strand_id
1 'polypeptide(L)'
;MKYSLRTSFARMVLVLFLCLLAVTIAGRMVTLTGAWEYCDGFPFCVPDHPLGWLKQTHMFLAGVAAILMFLLLRKAWREQRHQMVLLPLTTILGVMFFGQVLVGAIQVIQSYPPHLVLLHTLTTIALWVSLLLLVYASGLLAVDHEQAENLDRRQRVKDFVALSKPLIVGLLLITTYGGLVIGAKAWPSFSLTMWTLIGGALAAGGSSALNQYIDRELDRNMQRTAKRPLADGRLTNAEGLAFGLGLSLISYYVLASFVNGLAALLSLAGIIYYVILYSLWLKKATVQNIVIGGGAGAIPPMVGYAAATGSLDWTAWILFAII
;
A
#
# COMPACT_ATOMS: atom_id res chain seq x y z
N MET A 1 -18.43 24.39 10.35
CA MET A 1 -17.16 23.93 10.98
C MET A 1 -16.09 24.97 10.74
N LYS A 2 -15.32 25.37 11.76
CA LYS A 2 -14.21 26.34 11.61
C LYS A 2 -12.91 25.54 11.35
N TYR A 3 -12.29 25.73 10.19
CA TYR A 3 -10.95 25.19 9.92
C TYR A 3 -9.93 25.80 10.89
N SER A 4 -9.08 24.97 11.49
CA SER A 4 -8.20 25.37 12.58
C SER A 4 -6.84 24.68 12.51
N LEU A 5 -5.76 25.46 12.44
CA LEU A 5 -4.37 24.98 12.56
C LEU A 5 -3.90 24.89 14.02
N ARG A 6 -4.83 24.82 14.98
CA ARG A 6 -4.48 24.81 16.41
C ARG A 6 -3.73 23.55 16.83
N THR A 7 -4.06 22.40 16.24
CA THR A 7 -3.47 21.13 16.69
C THR A 7 -2.04 20.95 16.21
N SER A 8 -1.25 20.25 17.01
CA SER A 8 0.12 19.87 16.63
C SER A 8 0.14 18.97 15.39
N PHE A 9 -0.87 18.11 15.23
CA PHE A 9 -1.03 17.24 14.07
C PHE A 9 -1.30 18.05 12.78
N ALA A 10 -2.26 18.98 12.79
CA ALA A 10 -2.59 19.78 11.60
C ALA A 10 -1.42 20.66 11.14
N ARG A 11 -0.66 21.24 12.08
CA ARG A 11 0.57 21.99 11.76
C ARG A 11 1.62 21.13 11.07
N MET A 12 1.80 19.91 11.54
CA MET A 12 2.76 18.97 10.96
C MET A 12 2.35 18.51 9.55
N VAL A 13 1.04 18.29 9.32
CA VAL A 13 0.49 18.03 7.98
C VAL A 13 0.75 19.21 7.04
N LEU A 14 0.59 20.45 7.51
CA LEU A 14 0.88 21.65 6.70
C LEU A 14 2.38 21.79 6.36
N VAL A 15 3.28 21.52 7.32
CA VAL A 15 4.73 21.52 7.07
C VAL A 15 5.09 20.45 6.03
N LEU A 16 4.53 19.25 6.15
CA LEU A 16 4.70 18.19 5.16
C LEU A 16 4.17 18.63 3.78
N PHE A 17 3.01 19.29 3.72
CA PHE A 17 2.46 19.82 2.47
C PHE A 17 3.43 20.76 1.76
N LEU A 18 3.99 21.74 2.48
CA LEU A 18 4.96 22.68 1.92
C LEU A 18 6.24 21.97 1.46
N CYS A 19 6.70 20.97 2.22
CA CYS A 19 7.86 20.17 1.85
C CYS A 19 7.61 19.35 0.58
N LEU A 20 6.46 18.68 0.46
CA LEU A 20 6.10 17.90 -0.73
C LEU A 20 5.85 18.77 -1.96
N LEU A 21 5.36 20.01 -1.77
CA LEU A 21 5.32 21.01 -2.83
C LEU A 21 6.72 21.31 -3.37
N ALA A 22 7.68 21.57 -2.47
CA ALA A 22 9.07 21.82 -2.86
C ALA A 22 9.70 20.60 -3.56
N VAL A 23 9.48 19.38 -3.06
CA VAL A 23 9.94 18.12 -3.70
C VAL A 23 9.39 18.00 -5.12
N THR A 24 8.09 18.28 -5.30
CA THR A 24 7.42 18.17 -6.61
C THR A 24 7.91 19.22 -7.59
N ILE A 25 8.09 20.47 -7.15
CA ILE A 25 8.65 21.55 -7.98
C ILE A 25 10.08 21.19 -8.40
N ALA A 26 10.93 20.78 -7.45
CA ALA A 26 12.30 20.38 -7.74
C ALA A 26 12.35 19.18 -8.72
N GLY A 27 11.51 18.16 -8.51
CA GLY A 27 11.40 17.01 -9.40
C GLY A 27 10.95 17.41 -10.80
N ARG A 28 9.98 18.33 -10.91
CA ARG A 28 9.55 18.85 -12.20
C ARG A 28 10.68 19.60 -12.92
N MET A 29 11.44 20.44 -12.21
CA MET A 29 12.62 21.11 -12.76
C MET A 29 13.66 20.10 -13.27
N VAL A 30 13.91 19.01 -12.55
CA VAL A 30 14.82 17.94 -12.99
C VAL A 30 14.36 17.33 -14.32
N THR A 31 13.07 17.02 -14.46
CA THR A 31 12.53 16.44 -15.70
C THR A 31 12.53 17.42 -16.88
N LEU A 32 12.29 18.72 -16.64
CA LEU A 32 12.21 19.73 -17.70
C LEU A 32 13.59 20.16 -18.22
N THR A 33 14.61 20.09 -17.38
CA THR A 33 15.97 20.56 -17.72
C THR A 33 16.92 19.43 -18.15
N GLY A 34 16.50 18.16 -18.03
CA GLY A 34 17.40 17.02 -18.25
C GLY A 34 18.46 16.87 -17.14
N ALA A 35 18.28 17.50 -15.97
CA ALA A 35 19.27 17.50 -14.89
C ALA A 35 19.65 16.10 -14.37
N TRP A 36 18.85 15.09 -14.69
CA TRP A 36 19.07 13.71 -14.27
C TRP A 36 20.27 13.04 -14.94
N GLU A 37 20.67 13.49 -16.14
CA GLU A 37 21.85 12.99 -16.88
C GLU A 37 23.18 13.37 -16.21
N TYR A 38 23.20 14.49 -15.47
CA TYR A 38 24.40 15.10 -14.90
C TYR A 38 24.69 14.70 -13.43
N CYS A 39 23.99 13.69 -12.92
CA CYS A 39 24.16 13.24 -11.53
C CYS A 39 23.64 11.82 -11.41
N ASP A 40 24.39 10.82 -11.86
CA ASP A 40 23.95 9.42 -11.81
C ASP A 40 24.23 8.80 -10.42
N GLY A 41 23.23 8.12 -9.84
CA GLY A 41 23.33 7.51 -8.51
C GLY A 41 22.23 7.89 -7.51
N PHE A 42 22.05 6.98 -6.53
CA PHE A 42 21.13 7.09 -5.40
C PHE A 42 21.75 6.34 -4.19
N PRO A 43 21.63 6.84 -2.95
CA PRO A 43 20.95 8.06 -2.53
C PRO A 43 21.78 9.34 -2.71
N PHE A 44 23.04 9.20 -3.14
CA PHE A 44 23.95 10.30 -3.40
C PHE A 44 24.48 10.20 -4.83
N CYS A 45 24.71 11.34 -5.46
CA CYS A 45 25.48 11.45 -6.70
C CYS A 45 26.39 12.70 -6.62
N VAL A 46 27.48 12.69 -7.37
CA VAL A 46 28.39 13.85 -7.48
C VAL A 46 28.09 14.52 -8.82
N PRO A 47 27.54 15.75 -8.83
CA PRO A 47 27.25 16.46 -10.07
C PRO A 47 28.52 16.74 -10.88
N ASP A 48 28.51 16.43 -12.17
CA ASP A 48 29.57 16.79 -13.13
C ASP A 48 29.29 18.13 -13.85
N HIS A 49 28.04 18.59 -13.81
CA HIS A 49 27.57 19.85 -14.39
C HIS A 49 26.70 20.64 -13.39
N PRO A 50 26.63 22.00 -13.45
CA PRO A 50 25.81 22.79 -12.53
C PRO A 50 24.33 22.38 -12.45
N LEU A 51 23.76 21.86 -13.55
CA LEU A 51 22.39 21.36 -13.56
C LEU A 51 22.18 20.13 -12.67
N GLY A 52 23.21 19.30 -12.46
CA GLY A 52 23.12 18.11 -11.61
C GLY A 52 22.79 18.43 -10.14
N TRP A 53 23.08 19.65 -9.69
CA TRP A 53 22.65 20.14 -8.37
C TRP A 53 21.12 20.17 -8.21
N LEU A 54 20.35 20.31 -9.29
CA LEU A 54 18.88 20.20 -9.23
C LEU A 54 18.44 18.79 -8.82
N LYS A 55 19.06 17.75 -9.39
CA LYS A 55 18.78 16.35 -9.02
C LYS A 55 19.18 16.08 -7.58
N GLN A 56 20.38 16.50 -7.17
CA GLN A 56 20.84 16.34 -5.79
C GLN A 56 19.90 17.07 -4.79
N THR A 57 19.45 18.27 -5.13
CA THR A 57 18.49 19.05 -4.32
C THR A 57 17.14 18.33 -4.22
N HIS A 58 16.61 17.81 -5.32
CA HIS A 58 15.37 17.02 -5.30
C HIS A 58 15.48 15.79 -4.38
N MET A 59 16.58 15.03 -4.46
CA MET A 59 16.81 13.86 -3.59
C MET A 59 16.95 14.26 -2.12
N PHE A 60 17.66 15.35 -1.83
CA PHE A 60 17.79 15.87 -0.47
C PHE A 60 16.41 16.27 0.11
N LEU A 61 15.61 17.02 -0.65
CA LEU A 61 14.26 17.40 -0.26
C LEU A 61 13.37 16.16 -0.04
N ALA A 62 13.48 15.14 -0.90
CA ALA A 62 12.76 13.88 -0.72
C ALA A 62 13.18 13.16 0.58
N GLY A 63 14.47 13.19 0.93
CA GLY A 63 14.98 12.68 2.21
C GLY A 63 14.40 13.41 3.43
N VAL A 64 14.35 14.75 3.38
CA VAL A 64 13.70 15.56 4.43
C VAL A 64 12.21 15.24 4.53
N ALA A 65 11.51 15.15 3.39
CA ALA A 65 10.10 14.77 3.34
C ALA A 65 9.86 13.36 3.91
N ALA A 66 10.79 12.43 3.72
CA ALA A 66 10.70 11.07 4.26
C ALA A 66 10.77 11.05 5.79
N ILE A 67 11.64 11.86 6.38
CA ILE A 67 11.72 12.02 7.85
C ILE A 67 10.41 12.62 8.37
N LEU A 68 9.93 13.70 7.76
CA LEU A 68 8.66 14.33 8.15
C LEU A 68 7.47 13.37 8.03
N MET A 69 7.41 12.60 6.94
CA MET A 69 6.37 11.60 6.71
C MET A 69 6.41 10.49 7.77
N PHE A 70 7.60 9.97 8.09
CA PHE A 70 7.75 8.95 9.12
C PHE A 70 7.28 9.45 10.49
N LEU A 71 7.68 10.67 10.87
CA LEU A 71 7.24 11.29 12.11
C LEU A 71 5.71 11.50 12.11
N LEU A 72 5.13 11.89 10.98
CA LEU A 72 3.68 12.11 10.86
C LEU A 72 2.91 10.79 11.01
N LEU A 73 3.38 9.71 10.36
CA LEU A 73 2.84 8.37 10.53
C LEU A 73 2.90 7.93 11.99
N ARG A 74 4.07 8.08 12.63
CA ARG A 74 4.24 7.74 14.04
C ARG A 74 3.27 8.52 14.93
N LYS A 75 3.05 9.81 14.65
CA LYS A 75 2.11 10.66 15.38
C LYS A 75 0.66 10.21 15.13
N ALA A 76 0.27 9.96 13.88
CA ALA A 76 -1.07 9.48 13.51
C ALA A 76 -1.42 8.15 14.22
N TRP A 77 -0.50 7.17 14.18
CA TRP A 77 -0.71 5.85 14.79
C TRP A 77 -0.69 5.85 16.32
N ARG A 78 -0.22 6.93 16.95
CA ARG A 78 -0.25 7.11 18.40
C ARG A 78 -1.45 7.92 18.87
N GLU A 79 -1.70 9.05 18.21
CA GLU A 79 -2.66 10.06 18.68
C GLU A 79 -4.00 9.98 17.95
N GLN A 80 -4.01 9.64 16.66
CA GLN A 80 -5.23 9.64 15.84
C GLN A 80 -5.82 8.24 15.68
N ARG A 81 -5.51 7.30 16.59
CA ARG A 81 -5.83 5.88 16.43
C ARG A 81 -7.32 5.55 16.40
N HIS A 82 -8.19 6.42 16.90
CA HIS A 82 -9.65 6.24 16.82
C HIS A 82 -10.29 7.00 15.65
N GLN A 83 -9.53 7.87 14.97
CA GLN A 83 -10.06 8.73 13.92
C GLN A 83 -10.16 7.98 12.59
N MET A 84 -11.40 7.66 12.20
CA MET A 84 -11.75 6.86 11.02
C MET A 84 -11.31 7.47 9.67
N VAL A 85 -11.01 8.77 9.64
CA VAL A 85 -10.54 9.46 8.44
C VAL A 85 -9.04 9.69 8.50
N LEU A 86 -8.54 10.29 9.59
CA LEU A 86 -7.15 10.75 9.67
C LEU A 86 -6.15 9.60 9.63
N LEU A 87 -6.36 8.52 10.40
CA LEU A 87 -5.38 7.43 10.45
C LEU A 87 -5.29 6.66 9.12
N PRO A 88 -6.39 6.22 8.48
CA PRO A 88 -6.32 5.57 7.18
C PRO A 88 -5.73 6.48 6.10
N LEU A 89 -6.14 7.75 6.05
CA LEU A 89 -5.66 8.68 5.03
C LEU A 89 -4.16 8.99 5.19
N THR A 90 -3.69 9.17 6.43
CA THR A 90 -2.24 9.33 6.70
C THR A 90 -1.47 8.07 6.31
N THR A 91 -2.04 6.89 6.56
CA THR A 91 -1.40 5.62 6.20
C THR A 91 -1.32 5.44 4.68
N ILE A 92 -2.40 5.72 3.95
CA ILE A 92 -2.42 5.75 2.48
C ILE A 92 -1.34 6.70 1.96
N LEU A 93 -1.36 7.95 2.43
CA LEU A 93 -0.40 8.97 2.02
C LEU A 93 1.05 8.53 2.29
N GLY A 94 1.31 7.96 3.46
CA GLY A 94 2.63 7.47 3.84
C GLY A 94 3.11 6.33 2.96
N VAL A 95 2.28 5.31 2.73
CA VAL A 95 2.64 4.19 1.84
C VAL A 95 2.87 4.67 0.42
N MET A 96 2.02 5.57 -0.09
CA MET A 96 2.20 6.15 -1.42
C MET A 96 3.49 6.94 -1.52
N PHE A 97 3.82 7.76 -0.52
CA PHE A 97 5.07 8.52 -0.50
C PHE A 97 6.30 7.61 -0.50
N PHE A 98 6.35 6.60 0.37
CA PHE A 98 7.49 5.67 0.39
C PHE A 98 7.55 4.79 -0.87
N GLY A 99 6.39 4.43 -1.43
CA GLY A 99 6.29 3.81 -2.75
C GLY A 99 6.88 4.68 -3.86
N GLN A 100 6.63 6.00 -3.83
CA GLN A 100 7.23 6.95 -4.77
C GLN A 100 8.73 7.04 -4.65
N VAL A 101 9.25 7.10 -3.42
CA VAL A 101 10.69 7.10 -3.15
C VAL A 101 11.32 5.81 -3.67
N LEU A 102 10.69 4.65 -3.44
CA LEU A 102 11.14 3.36 -3.96
C LEU A 102 11.17 3.34 -5.49
N VAL A 103 10.07 3.71 -6.15
CA VAL A 103 9.98 3.74 -7.61
C VAL A 103 10.99 4.73 -8.19
N GLY A 104 11.18 5.89 -7.57
CA GLY A 104 12.17 6.88 -7.97
C GLY A 104 13.61 6.36 -7.83
N ALA A 105 13.93 5.64 -6.74
CA ALA A 105 15.23 5.02 -6.57
C ALA A 105 15.51 3.95 -7.64
N ILE A 106 14.51 3.12 -7.97
CA ILE A 106 14.64 2.09 -9.01
C ILE A 106 14.80 2.71 -10.39
N GLN A 107 14.10 3.81 -10.69
CA GLN A 107 14.30 4.53 -11.96
C GLN A 107 15.76 4.98 -12.13
N VAL A 108 16.40 5.50 -11.07
CA VAL A 108 17.82 5.88 -11.13
C VAL A 108 18.70 4.64 -11.38
N ILE A 109 18.43 3.53 -10.70
CA ILE A 109 19.25 2.31 -10.81
C ILE A 109 19.07 1.59 -12.16
N GLN A 110 17.88 1.68 -12.77
CA GLN A 110 17.53 0.96 -14.01
C GLN A 110 17.46 1.85 -15.24
N SER A 111 18.10 3.03 -15.21
CA SER A 111 18.14 3.95 -16.36
C SER A 111 16.76 4.37 -16.88
N TYR A 112 15.85 4.71 -15.95
CA TYR A 112 14.55 5.34 -16.19
C TYR A 112 13.62 4.57 -17.15
N PRO A 113 13.24 3.31 -16.83
CA PRO A 113 12.37 2.54 -17.72
C PRO A 113 10.98 3.21 -17.82
N PRO A 114 10.37 3.29 -19.03
CA PRO A 114 9.17 4.12 -19.27
C PRO A 114 7.97 3.77 -18.37
N HIS A 115 7.78 2.49 -18.05
CA HIS A 115 6.68 2.04 -17.22
C HIS A 115 6.80 2.51 -15.76
N LEU A 116 8.02 2.61 -15.21
CA LEU A 116 8.24 3.15 -13.86
C LEU A 116 8.11 4.67 -13.84
N VAL A 117 8.55 5.35 -14.90
CA VAL A 117 8.35 6.81 -15.06
C VAL A 117 6.86 7.14 -15.10
N LEU A 118 6.08 6.37 -15.88
CA LEU A 118 4.63 6.50 -15.91
C LEU A 118 4.01 6.22 -14.54
N LEU A 119 4.41 5.12 -13.88
CA LEU A 119 3.92 4.75 -12.55
C LEU A 119 4.15 5.88 -11.54
N HIS A 120 5.37 6.42 -11.49
CA HIS A 120 5.75 7.51 -10.60
C HIS A 120 4.92 8.77 -10.85
N THR A 121 4.69 9.11 -12.12
CA THR A 121 3.87 10.26 -12.53
C THR A 121 2.40 10.07 -12.13
N LEU A 122 1.79 8.92 -12.44
CA LEU A 122 0.38 8.66 -12.14
C LEU A 122 0.11 8.60 -10.63
N THR A 123 0.98 7.92 -9.88
CA THR A 123 0.85 7.82 -8.42
C THR A 123 1.12 9.15 -7.72
N THR A 124 1.74 10.14 -8.39
CA THR A 124 1.97 11.48 -7.85
C THR A 124 0.65 12.24 -7.73
N ILE A 125 -0.24 12.10 -8.71
CA ILE A 125 -1.58 12.72 -8.68
C ILE A 125 -2.36 12.21 -7.47
N ALA A 126 -2.39 10.89 -7.30
CA ALA A 126 -3.13 10.28 -6.20
C ALA A 126 -2.51 10.62 -4.82
N LEU A 127 -1.18 10.80 -4.75
CA LEU A 127 -0.49 11.30 -3.55
C LEU A 127 -0.95 12.73 -3.21
N TRP A 128 -1.01 13.62 -4.20
CA TRP A 128 -1.49 15.00 -4.02
C TRP A 128 -2.96 15.07 -3.59
N VAL A 129 -3.83 14.28 -4.20
CA VAL A 129 -5.24 14.18 -3.78
C VAL A 129 -5.33 13.74 -2.32
N SER A 130 -4.58 12.70 -1.94
CA SER A 130 -4.57 12.20 -0.55
C SER A 130 -4.03 13.25 0.43
N LEU A 131 -2.99 13.99 0.04
CA LEU A 131 -2.40 15.06 0.85
C LEU A 131 -3.37 16.23 1.04
N LEU A 132 -4.05 16.69 -0.01
CA LEU A 132 -5.03 17.77 0.06
C LEU A 132 -6.22 17.38 0.96
N LEU A 133 -6.71 16.15 0.82
CA LEU A 133 -7.74 15.60 1.71
C LEU A 133 -7.24 15.56 3.16
N LEU A 134 -5.97 15.22 3.40
CA LEU A 134 -5.41 15.14 4.75
C LEU A 134 -5.24 16.53 5.36
N VAL A 135 -4.78 17.52 4.60
CA VAL A 135 -4.72 18.92 5.03
C VAL A 135 -6.11 19.38 5.45
N TYR A 136 -7.11 19.20 4.59
CA TYR A 136 -8.48 19.58 4.88
C TYR A 136 -9.04 18.86 6.11
N ALA A 137 -8.96 17.52 6.14
CA ALA A 137 -9.47 16.71 7.24
C ALA A 137 -8.76 17.01 8.56
N SER A 138 -7.44 17.23 8.55
CA SER A 138 -6.67 17.53 9.76
C SER A 138 -7.09 18.85 10.40
N GLY A 139 -7.38 19.89 9.61
CA GLY A 139 -7.85 21.17 10.14
C GLY A 139 -9.28 21.15 10.69
N LEU A 140 -10.02 20.06 10.43
CA LEU A 140 -11.42 19.90 10.83
C LEU A 140 -11.63 18.86 11.94
N LEU A 141 -10.87 17.76 11.89
CA LEU A 141 -11.11 16.56 12.70
C LEU A 141 -9.97 16.28 13.68
N ALA A 142 -8.78 16.88 13.50
CA ALA A 142 -7.65 16.54 14.37
C ALA A 142 -7.89 17.08 15.78
N VAL A 143 -7.57 16.23 16.75
CA VAL A 143 -7.61 16.55 18.18
C VAL A 143 -6.25 16.21 18.76
N ASP A 144 -5.69 17.11 19.57
CA ASP A 144 -4.49 16.80 20.36
C ASP A 144 -4.94 15.99 21.60
N HIS A 145 -4.37 14.81 21.79
CA HIS A 145 -4.60 14.00 22.99
C HIS A 145 -3.52 14.32 24.04
N GLU A 146 -3.94 14.68 25.25
CA GLU A 146 -3.02 15.04 26.35
C GLU A 146 -2.24 13.85 26.90
N GLN A 147 -2.75 12.62 26.77
CA GLN A 147 -2.11 11.40 27.28
C GLN A 147 -2.14 10.28 26.23
N ALA A 148 -0.98 9.67 26.00
CA ALA A 148 -0.88 8.48 25.15
C ALA A 148 -1.33 7.24 25.93
N GLU A 149 -2.26 6.47 25.38
CA GLU A 149 -2.67 5.21 25.98
C GLU A 149 -1.48 4.24 26.11
N ASN A 150 -1.34 3.60 27.27
CA ASN A 150 -0.32 2.59 27.49
C ASN A 150 -0.78 1.26 26.92
N LEU A 151 -0.18 0.85 25.81
CA LEU A 151 -0.62 -0.30 25.02
C LEU A 151 0.42 -1.41 25.06
N ASP A 152 -0.01 -2.64 25.30
CA ASP A 152 0.86 -3.80 25.18
C ASP A 152 1.27 -4.01 23.71
N ARG A 153 2.52 -3.68 23.41
CA ARG A 153 3.09 -3.79 22.06
C ARG A 153 3.12 -5.24 21.57
N ARG A 154 3.39 -6.20 22.45
CA ARG A 154 3.49 -7.61 22.07
C ARG A 154 2.13 -8.16 21.66
N GLN A 155 1.11 -7.84 22.45
CA GLN A 155 -0.27 -8.22 22.12
C GLN A 155 -0.74 -7.55 20.83
N ARG A 156 -0.45 -6.25 20.65
CA ARG A 156 -0.80 -5.54 19.41
C ARG A 156 -0.19 -6.15 18.16
N VAL A 157 1.08 -6.54 18.19
CA VAL A 157 1.72 -7.22 17.05
C VAL A 157 1.00 -8.54 16.72
N LYS A 158 0.66 -9.34 17.74
CA LYS A 158 -0.13 -10.57 17.55
C LYS A 158 -1.49 -10.27 16.93
N ASP A 159 -2.16 -9.22 17.39
CA ASP A 159 -3.47 -8.82 16.87
C ASP A 159 -3.42 -8.37 15.41
N PHE A 160 -2.40 -7.59 14.99
CA PHE A 160 -2.22 -7.25 13.57
C PHE A 160 -1.90 -8.48 12.71
N VAL A 161 -1.04 -9.38 13.18
CA VAL A 161 -0.76 -10.65 12.48
C VAL A 161 -2.03 -11.49 12.33
N ALA A 162 -2.87 -11.52 13.36
CA ALA A 162 -4.15 -12.22 13.31
C ALA A 162 -5.12 -11.61 12.27
N LEU A 163 -5.08 -10.29 12.03
CA LEU A 163 -5.87 -9.65 10.97
C LEU A 163 -5.47 -10.14 9.57
N SER A 164 -4.18 -10.44 9.35
CA SER A 164 -3.68 -10.93 8.07
C SER A 164 -4.04 -12.39 7.77
N LYS A 165 -4.50 -13.18 8.76
CA LYS A 165 -4.85 -14.61 8.61
C LYS A 165 -3.75 -15.46 7.92
N PRO A 166 -2.55 -15.59 8.54
CA PRO A 166 -1.37 -16.17 7.89
C PRO A 166 -1.56 -17.58 7.35
N LEU A 167 -2.38 -18.41 8.01
CA LEU A 167 -2.66 -19.78 7.53
C LEU A 167 -3.44 -19.79 6.21
N ILE A 168 -4.46 -18.94 6.07
CA ILE A 168 -5.24 -18.82 4.83
C ILE A 168 -4.37 -18.22 3.72
N VAL A 169 -3.58 -17.21 4.07
CA VAL A 169 -2.61 -16.61 3.14
C VAL A 169 -1.64 -17.66 2.63
N GLY A 170 -1.08 -18.51 3.50
CA GLY A 170 -0.18 -19.59 3.10
C GLY A 170 -0.79 -20.53 2.06
N LEU A 171 -2.07 -20.89 2.21
CA LEU A 171 -2.77 -21.72 1.23
C LEU A 171 -2.91 -21.03 -0.14
N LEU A 172 -3.18 -19.72 -0.17
CA LEU A 172 -3.23 -18.93 -1.41
C LEU A 172 -1.84 -18.74 -2.05
N LEU A 173 -0.79 -18.70 -1.24
CA LEU A 173 0.58 -18.60 -1.73
C LEU A 173 1.03 -19.88 -2.44
N ILE A 174 0.54 -21.06 -2.01
CA ILE A 174 0.81 -22.33 -2.71
C ILE A 174 0.26 -22.28 -4.13
N THR A 175 -0.97 -21.80 -4.32
CA THR A 175 -1.59 -21.72 -5.65
C THR A 175 -0.95 -20.62 -6.51
N THR A 176 -0.57 -19.49 -5.90
CA THR A 176 0.29 -18.48 -6.55
C THR A 176 1.60 -19.10 -7.05
N TYR A 177 2.29 -19.87 -6.21
CA TYR A 177 3.54 -20.51 -6.59
C TYR A 177 3.35 -21.54 -7.71
N GLY A 178 2.28 -22.32 -7.66
CA GLY A 178 1.92 -23.24 -8.75
C GLY A 178 1.76 -22.52 -10.09
N GLY A 179 1.01 -21.40 -10.11
CA GLY A 179 0.88 -20.57 -11.30
C GLY A 179 2.23 -20.00 -11.80
N LEU A 180 3.10 -19.60 -10.88
CA LEU A 180 4.45 -19.11 -11.18
C LEU A 180 5.32 -20.19 -11.85
N VAL A 181 5.32 -21.42 -11.33
CA VAL A 181 6.07 -22.55 -11.91
C VAL A 181 5.53 -22.90 -13.29
N ILE A 182 4.21 -22.95 -13.45
CA ILE A 182 3.56 -23.24 -14.75
C ILE A 182 3.94 -22.18 -15.79
N GLY A 183 3.86 -20.89 -15.43
CA GLY A 183 4.22 -19.79 -16.32
C GLY A 183 5.71 -19.78 -16.67
N ALA A 184 6.57 -20.07 -15.70
CA ALA A 184 8.02 -20.13 -15.92
C ALA A 184 8.47 -21.33 -16.75
N LYS A 185 7.65 -22.38 -16.85
CA LYS A 185 7.98 -23.68 -17.48
C LYS A 185 9.27 -24.32 -16.93
N ALA A 186 9.65 -23.92 -15.73
CA ALA A 186 10.84 -24.32 -15.01
C ALA A 186 10.70 -23.88 -13.55
N TRP A 187 11.67 -24.26 -12.70
CA TRP A 187 11.79 -23.69 -11.37
C TRP A 187 12.15 -22.20 -11.47
N PRO A 188 11.30 -21.28 -10.98
CA PRO A 188 11.56 -19.84 -11.09
C PRO A 188 12.76 -19.43 -10.23
N SER A 189 13.37 -18.29 -10.57
CA SER A 189 14.46 -17.74 -9.78
C SER A 189 14.01 -17.43 -8.33
N PHE A 190 14.95 -17.51 -7.39
CA PHE A 190 14.68 -17.21 -5.99
C PHE A 190 14.14 -15.80 -5.80
N SER A 191 14.73 -14.81 -6.48
CA SER A 191 14.31 -13.41 -6.39
C SER A 191 12.86 -13.21 -6.85
N LEU A 192 12.51 -13.73 -8.04
CA LEU A 192 11.15 -13.62 -8.57
C LEU A 192 10.14 -14.30 -7.64
N THR A 193 10.44 -15.52 -7.20
CA THR A 193 9.59 -16.26 -6.25
C THR A 193 9.39 -15.48 -4.96
N MET A 194 10.46 -14.99 -4.35
CA MET A 194 10.41 -14.25 -3.09
C MET A 194 9.54 -13.00 -3.20
N TRP A 195 9.75 -12.17 -4.22
CA TRP A 195 8.98 -10.93 -4.39
C TRP A 195 7.51 -11.18 -4.76
N THR A 196 7.24 -12.18 -5.60
CA THR A 196 5.86 -12.58 -5.93
C THR A 196 5.11 -13.07 -4.70
N LEU A 197 5.74 -13.90 -3.86
CA LEU A 197 5.09 -14.42 -2.65
C LEU A 197 4.94 -13.36 -1.56
N ILE A 198 5.93 -12.47 -1.37
CA ILE A 198 5.80 -11.33 -0.44
C ILE A 198 4.66 -10.42 -0.88
N GLY A 199 4.60 -10.05 -2.15
CA GLY A 199 3.49 -9.26 -2.71
C GLY A 199 2.14 -9.96 -2.50
N GLY A 200 2.02 -11.22 -2.91
CA GLY A 200 0.81 -12.02 -2.71
C GLY A 200 0.38 -12.11 -1.25
N ALA A 201 1.33 -12.24 -0.31
CA ALA A 201 1.06 -12.31 1.11
C ALA A 201 0.50 -11.00 1.65
N LEU A 202 1.08 -9.87 1.24
CA LEU A 202 0.63 -8.53 1.60
C LEU A 202 -0.76 -8.25 1.03
N ALA A 203 -1.03 -8.60 -0.23
CA ALA A 203 -2.35 -8.47 -0.84
C ALA A 203 -3.42 -9.27 -0.10
N ALA A 204 -3.17 -10.57 0.09
CA ALA A 204 -4.13 -11.46 0.76
C ALA A 204 -4.33 -11.08 2.24
N GLY A 205 -3.25 -10.67 2.92
CA GLY A 205 -3.29 -10.19 4.30
C GLY A 205 -4.05 -8.88 4.44
N GLY A 206 -3.81 -7.91 3.55
CA GLY A 206 -4.54 -6.64 3.51
C GLY A 206 -6.04 -6.84 3.24
N SER A 207 -6.37 -7.63 2.23
CA SER A 207 -7.74 -8.06 1.93
C SER A 207 -8.43 -8.74 3.12
N SER A 208 -7.72 -9.61 3.84
CA SER A 208 -8.24 -10.27 5.04
C SER A 208 -8.52 -9.30 6.19
N ALA A 209 -7.66 -8.30 6.38
CA ALA A 209 -7.84 -7.25 7.37
C ALA A 209 -9.04 -6.35 7.02
N LEU A 210 -9.17 -5.95 5.75
CA LEU A 210 -10.30 -5.16 5.25
C LEU A 210 -11.63 -5.91 5.39
N ASN A 211 -11.65 -7.20 5.08
CA ASN A 211 -12.85 -8.02 5.30
C ASN A 211 -13.25 -8.05 6.78
N GLN A 212 -12.29 -8.26 7.69
CA GLN A 212 -12.59 -8.25 9.13
C GLN A 212 -13.03 -6.88 9.63
N TYR A 213 -12.53 -5.79 9.04
CA TYR A 213 -13.03 -4.45 9.32
C TYR A 213 -14.48 -4.26 8.85
N ILE A 214 -14.83 -4.77 7.66
CA ILE A 214 -16.20 -4.72 7.13
C ILE A 214 -17.16 -5.54 8.01
N ASP A 215 -16.76 -6.74 8.40
CA ASP A 215 -17.60 -7.69 9.16
C ASP A 215 -17.60 -7.43 10.68
N ARG A 216 -16.84 -6.44 11.18
CA ARG A 216 -16.53 -6.26 12.62
C ARG A 216 -17.75 -6.27 13.56
N GLU A 217 -18.88 -5.71 13.14
CA GLU A 217 -20.11 -5.65 13.95
C GLU A 217 -20.85 -6.99 13.95
N LEU A 218 -20.86 -7.70 12.82
CA LEU A 218 -21.42 -9.04 12.71
C LEU A 218 -20.57 -10.04 13.49
N ASP A 219 -19.25 -9.92 13.38
CA ASP A 219 -18.29 -10.79 14.07
C ASP A 219 -18.44 -10.72 15.60
N ARG A 220 -18.82 -9.57 16.17
CA ARG A 220 -19.11 -9.43 17.61
C ARG A 220 -20.23 -10.34 18.11
N ASN A 221 -21.21 -10.62 17.25
CA ASN A 221 -22.40 -11.38 17.59
C ASN A 221 -22.26 -12.88 17.26
N MET A 222 -21.06 -13.34 16.88
CA MET A 222 -20.80 -14.70 16.44
C MET A 222 -19.82 -15.40 17.40
N GLN A 223 -20.22 -16.53 17.99
CA GLN A 223 -19.38 -17.29 18.95
C GLN A 223 -17.96 -17.57 18.44
N ARG A 224 -17.84 -17.93 17.16
CA ARG A 224 -16.56 -18.27 16.52
C ARG A 224 -15.67 -17.04 16.26
N THR A 225 -16.24 -15.87 15.99
CA THR A 225 -15.49 -14.70 15.47
C THR A 225 -15.49 -13.50 16.41
N ALA A 226 -16.22 -13.57 17.53
CA ALA A 226 -16.27 -12.52 18.55
C ALA A 226 -14.90 -12.18 19.14
N LYS A 227 -13.97 -13.15 19.23
CA LYS A 227 -12.61 -12.94 19.74
C LYS A 227 -11.62 -12.34 18.74
N ARG A 228 -12.05 -12.03 17.51
CA ARG A 228 -11.19 -11.36 16.51
C ARG A 228 -10.79 -9.97 17.01
N PRO A 229 -9.58 -9.47 16.69
CA PRO A 229 -9.06 -8.24 17.28
C PRO A 229 -9.97 -7.00 17.14
N LEU A 230 -10.63 -6.82 15.99
CA LEU A 230 -11.54 -5.69 15.75
C LEU A 230 -12.93 -5.89 16.37
N ALA A 231 -13.41 -7.13 16.38
CA ALA A 231 -14.69 -7.49 17.00
C ALA A 231 -14.60 -7.30 18.52
N ASP A 232 -13.54 -7.86 19.12
CA ASP A 232 -13.24 -7.81 20.56
C ASP A 232 -12.79 -6.43 21.06
N GLY A 233 -12.56 -5.46 20.16
CA GLY A 233 -12.17 -4.10 20.50
C GLY A 233 -10.70 -3.93 20.94
N ARG A 234 -9.85 -4.96 20.81
CA ARG A 234 -8.41 -4.89 21.12
C ARG A 234 -7.65 -3.97 20.16
N LEU A 235 -8.11 -3.89 18.90
CA LEU A 235 -7.68 -2.90 17.92
C LEU A 235 -8.84 -1.98 17.56
N THR A 236 -8.55 -0.72 17.26
CA THR A 236 -9.58 0.22 16.84
C THR A 236 -10.00 -0.05 15.39
N ASN A 237 -11.20 0.39 15.05
CA ASN A 237 -11.72 0.32 13.68
C ASN A 237 -10.81 1.05 12.68
N ALA A 238 -10.28 2.21 13.05
CA ALA A 238 -9.38 2.99 12.20
C ALA A 238 -8.03 2.29 12.00
N GLU A 239 -7.50 1.61 13.02
CA GLU A 239 -6.27 0.81 12.92
C GLU A 239 -6.46 -0.37 11.96
N GLY A 240 -7.58 -1.09 12.06
CA GLY A 240 -7.90 -2.19 11.14
C GLY A 240 -8.02 -1.75 9.69
N LEU A 241 -8.73 -0.64 9.44
CA LEU A 241 -8.88 -0.06 8.11
C LEU A 241 -7.55 0.44 7.55
N ALA A 242 -6.78 1.18 8.35
CA ALA A 242 -5.47 1.71 7.95
C ALA A 242 -4.47 0.59 7.65
N PHE A 243 -4.43 -0.45 8.48
CA PHE A 243 -3.56 -1.61 8.28
C PHE A 243 -3.91 -2.36 6.99
N GLY A 244 -5.20 -2.63 6.76
CA GLY A 244 -5.65 -3.31 5.54
C GLY A 244 -5.32 -2.54 4.27
N LEU A 245 -5.66 -1.24 4.23
CA LEU A 245 -5.33 -0.37 3.09
C LEU A 245 -3.82 -0.24 2.88
N GLY A 246 -3.07 -0.13 3.98
CA GLY A 246 -1.61 -0.04 3.94
C GLY A 246 -0.98 -1.28 3.32
N LEU A 247 -1.33 -2.48 3.80
CA LEU A 247 -0.80 -3.74 3.24
C LEU A 247 -1.17 -3.92 1.76
N SER A 248 -2.41 -3.60 1.38
CA SER A 248 -2.86 -3.66 -0.01
C SER A 248 -2.07 -2.73 -0.93
N LEU A 249 -1.77 -1.50 -0.50
CA LEU A 249 -0.95 -0.56 -1.27
C LEU A 249 0.52 -0.97 -1.30
N ILE A 250 1.09 -1.44 -0.19
CA ILE A 250 2.47 -1.94 -0.15
C ILE A 250 2.63 -3.12 -1.12
N SER A 251 1.66 -4.05 -1.14
CA SER A 251 1.64 -5.17 -2.09
C SER A 251 1.78 -4.70 -3.54
N TYR A 252 0.99 -3.68 -3.92
CA TYR A 252 1.04 -3.13 -5.27
C TYR A 252 2.43 -2.58 -5.62
N TYR A 253 3.02 -1.76 -4.75
CA TYR A 253 4.36 -1.21 -4.99
C TYR A 253 5.44 -2.30 -5.04
N VAL A 254 5.35 -3.33 -4.19
CA VAL A 254 6.29 -4.46 -4.21
C VAL A 254 6.21 -5.20 -5.54
N LEU A 255 5.01 -5.59 -5.97
CA LEU A 255 4.84 -6.33 -7.23
C LEU A 255 5.21 -5.47 -8.45
N ALA A 256 4.81 -4.19 -8.46
CA ALA A 256 5.09 -3.30 -9.59
C ALA A 256 6.59 -3.02 -9.75
N SER A 257 7.33 -3.00 -8.64
CA SER A 257 8.77 -2.67 -8.60
C SER A 257 9.68 -3.86 -8.85
N PHE A 258 9.34 -5.03 -8.31
CA PHE A 258 10.24 -6.19 -8.26
C PHE A 258 9.76 -7.41 -9.05
N VAL A 259 8.54 -7.37 -9.59
CA VAL A 259 7.95 -8.47 -10.38
C VAL A 259 7.61 -7.96 -11.77
N ASN A 260 6.42 -7.38 -11.96
CA ASN A 260 6.00 -6.65 -13.16
C ASN A 260 4.64 -5.97 -12.91
N GLY A 261 4.30 -5.04 -13.82
CA GLY A 261 3.05 -4.26 -13.72
C GLY A 261 1.78 -5.11 -13.85
N LEU A 262 1.80 -6.18 -14.65
CA LEU A 262 0.62 -7.03 -14.86
C LEU A 262 0.25 -7.79 -13.58
N ALA A 263 1.23 -8.42 -12.92
CA ALA A 263 1.03 -9.09 -11.65
C ALA A 263 0.53 -8.12 -10.56
N ALA A 264 1.07 -6.90 -10.53
CA ALA A 264 0.64 -5.85 -9.60
C ALA A 264 -0.82 -5.42 -9.82
N LEU A 265 -1.21 -5.17 -11.08
CA LEU A 265 -2.58 -4.80 -11.43
C LEU A 265 -3.57 -5.93 -11.18
N LEU A 266 -3.18 -7.18 -11.47
CA LEU A 266 -4.02 -8.34 -11.24
C LEU A 266 -4.22 -8.62 -9.74
N SER A 267 -3.16 -8.45 -8.94
CA SER A 267 -3.26 -8.49 -7.48
C SER A 267 -4.19 -7.39 -6.94
N LEU A 268 -4.08 -6.17 -7.47
CA LEU A 268 -4.99 -5.07 -7.12
C LEU A 268 -6.44 -5.38 -7.52
N ALA A 269 -6.66 -5.95 -8.69
CA ALA A 269 -7.98 -6.41 -9.13
C ALA A 269 -8.54 -7.47 -8.18
N GLY A 270 -7.71 -8.41 -7.70
CA GLY A 270 -8.12 -9.40 -6.71
C GLY A 270 -8.47 -8.81 -5.35
N ILE A 271 -7.72 -7.80 -4.88
CA ILE A 271 -8.07 -7.04 -3.68
C ILE A 271 -9.43 -6.37 -3.85
N ILE A 272 -9.64 -5.66 -4.97
CA ILE A 272 -10.91 -4.97 -5.25
C ILE A 272 -12.06 -5.98 -5.35
N TYR A 273 -11.87 -7.11 -6.04
CA TYR A 273 -12.86 -8.17 -6.16
C TYR A 273 -13.26 -8.68 -4.77
N TYR A 274 -12.28 -9.01 -3.93
CA TYR A 274 -12.55 -9.54 -2.61
C TYR A 274 -13.25 -8.52 -1.69
N VAL A 275 -12.75 -7.29 -1.65
CA VAL A 275 -13.24 -6.29 -0.69
C VAL A 275 -14.56 -5.66 -1.14
N ILE A 276 -14.65 -5.25 -2.41
CA ILE A 276 -15.82 -4.53 -2.92
C ILE A 276 -16.90 -5.51 -3.38
N LEU A 277 -16.58 -6.38 -4.33
CA LEU A 277 -17.58 -7.28 -4.91
C LEU A 277 -18.03 -8.33 -3.89
N TYR A 278 -17.10 -9.01 -3.23
CA TYR A 278 -17.46 -10.04 -2.26
C TYR A 278 -17.88 -9.47 -0.91
N SER A 279 -16.99 -8.79 -0.18
CA SER A 279 -17.23 -8.42 1.23
C SER A 279 -18.33 -7.36 1.42
N LEU A 280 -18.35 -6.30 0.60
CA LEU A 280 -19.36 -5.24 0.75
C LEU A 280 -20.70 -5.60 0.10
N TRP A 281 -20.68 -6.25 -1.06
CA TRP A 281 -21.87 -6.43 -1.89
C TRP A 281 -22.44 -7.86 -1.86
N LEU A 282 -21.76 -8.84 -2.48
CA LEU A 282 -22.31 -10.18 -2.73
C LEU A 282 -22.73 -10.90 -1.45
N LYS A 283 -21.94 -10.79 -0.37
CA LYS A 283 -22.26 -11.40 0.94
C LYS A 283 -23.68 -11.07 1.44
N LYS A 284 -24.18 -9.87 1.13
CA LYS A 284 -25.49 -9.38 1.57
C LYS A 284 -26.56 -9.52 0.48
N ALA A 285 -26.15 -9.72 -0.77
CA ALA A 285 -27.04 -9.67 -1.92
C ALA A 285 -27.55 -11.05 -2.38
N THR A 286 -26.79 -12.13 -2.20
CA THR A 286 -27.17 -13.44 -2.77
C THR A 286 -26.56 -14.63 -2.02
N VAL A 287 -27.26 -15.78 -2.06
CA VAL A 287 -26.74 -17.08 -1.59
C VAL A 287 -25.62 -17.63 -2.48
N GLN A 288 -25.52 -17.15 -3.73
CA GLN A 288 -24.45 -17.49 -4.67
C GLN A 288 -23.13 -16.74 -4.41
N ASN A 289 -23.02 -16.04 -3.27
CA ASN A 289 -21.84 -15.26 -2.92
C ASN A 289 -20.56 -16.10 -2.82
N ILE A 290 -20.66 -17.40 -2.52
CA ILE A 290 -19.51 -18.30 -2.43
C ILE A 290 -18.98 -18.62 -3.83
N VAL A 291 -19.87 -18.93 -4.77
CA VAL A 291 -19.48 -19.27 -6.16
C VAL A 291 -18.88 -18.07 -6.86
N ILE A 292 -19.58 -16.93 -6.83
CA ILE A 292 -19.09 -15.71 -7.49
C ILE A 292 -17.89 -15.15 -6.70
N GLY A 293 -17.98 -15.08 -5.37
CA GLY A 293 -16.90 -14.59 -4.51
C GLY A 293 -15.63 -15.45 -4.57
N GLY A 294 -15.74 -16.72 -4.90
CA GLY A 294 -14.63 -17.65 -5.13
C GLY A 294 -13.65 -17.15 -6.19
N GLY A 295 -14.10 -16.30 -7.13
CA GLY A 295 -13.25 -15.66 -8.13
C GLY A 295 -12.07 -14.88 -7.53
N ALA A 296 -12.22 -14.28 -6.34
CA ALA A 296 -11.10 -13.65 -5.66
C ALA A 296 -10.00 -14.66 -5.25
N GLY A 297 -10.39 -15.88 -4.88
CA GLY A 297 -9.49 -16.98 -4.57
C GLY A 297 -8.84 -17.62 -5.80
N ALA A 298 -9.40 -17.37 -6.99
CA ALA A 298 -8.90 -17.87 -8.27
C ALA A 298 -7.85 -16.96 -8.94
N ILE A 299 -7.72 -15.71 -8.49
CA ILE A 299 -6.74 -14.73 -8.98
C ILE A 299 -5.28 -15.02 -8.61
N PRO A 300 -4.93 -15.52 -7.40
CA PRO A 300 -3.54 -15.76 -7.01
C PRO A 300 -2.73 -16.66 -7.97
N PRO A 301 -3.24 -17.79 -8.49
CA PRO A 301 -2.55 -18.54 -9.55
C PRO A 301 -2.27 -17.70 -10.80
N MET A 302 -3.22 -16.86 -11.22
CA MET A 302 -3.01 -15.97 -12.37
C MET A 302 -1.92 -14.93 -12.09
N VAL A 303 -1.85 -14.41 -10.86
CA VAL A 303 -0.78 -13.49 -10.45
C VAL A 303 0.57 -14.18 -10.52
N GLY A 304 0.66 -15.43 -10.07
CA GLY A 304 1.85 -16.27 -10.24
C GLY A 304 2.22 -16.45 -11.71
N TYR A 305 1.28 -16.85 -12.56
CA TYR A 305 1.51 -17.02 -13.99
C TYR A 305 2.02 -15.74 -14.64
N ALA A 306 1.29 -14.63 -14.44
CA ALA A 306 1.66 -13.32 -14.95
C ALA A 306 3.00 -12.80 -14.43
N ALA A 307 3.39 -13.18 -13.21
CA ALA A 307 4.71 -12.85 -12.66
C ALA A 307 5.84 -13.49 -13.48
N ALA A 308 5.65 -14.71 -13.99
CA ALA A 308 6.64 -15.39 -14.83
C ALA A 308 6.57 -14.99 -16.31
N THR A 309 5.38 -14.79 -16.87
CA THR A 309 5.19 -14.63 -18.33
C THR A 309 5.01 -13.19 -18.78
N GLY A 310 4.56 -12.29 -17.89
CA GLY A 310 4.13 -10.95 -18.27
C GLY A 310 2.86 -10.92 -19.14
N SER A 311 2.11 -12.02 -19.24
CA SER A 311 0.90 -12.15 -20.08
C SER A 311 -0.25 -12.88 -19.37
N LEU A 312 -1.47 -12.75 -19.93
CA LEU A 312 -2.67 -13.49 -19.54
C LEU A 312 -3.24 -14.26 -20.74
N ASP A 313 -2.51 -15.28 -21.18
CA ASP A 313 -3.02 -16.21 -22.19
C ASP A 313 -4.05 -17.20 -21.59
N TRP A 314 -4.54 -18.12 -22.41
CA TRP A 314 -5.55 -19.11 -22.00
C TRP A 314 -5.11 -19.96 -20.82
N THR A 315 -3.82 -20.20 -20.61
CA THR A 315 -3.32 -20.95 -19.45
C THR A 315 -3.68 -20.24 -18.16
N ALA A 316 -3.51 -18.92 -18.08
CA ALA A 316 -3.88 -18.15 -16.90
C ALA A 316 -5.38 -18.23 -16.62
N TRP A 317 -6.21 -18.14 -17.66
CA TRP A 317 -7.67 -18.25 -17.52
C TRP A 317 -8.15 -19.64 -17.15
N ILE A 318 -7.47 -20.70 -17.62
CA ILE A 318 -7.73 -22.08 -17.19
C ILE A 318 -7.39 -22.24 -15.71
N LEU A 319 -6.26 -21.70 -15.25
CA LEU A 319 -5.89 -21.72 -13.82
C LEU A 319 -6.94 -21.04 -12.93
N PHE A 320 -7.55 -19.95 -13.43
CA PHE A 320 -8.67 -19.30 -12.75
C PHE A 320 -9.91 -20.19 -12.75
N ALA A 321 -10.28 -20.77 -13.89
CA ALA A 321 -11.53 -21.52 -14.06
C ALA A 321 -11.57 -22.88 -13.32
N ILE A 322 -10.42 -23.44 -12.93
CA ILE A 322 -10.34 -24.69 -12.16
C ILE A 322 -10.77 -24.50 -10.70
N ILE A 323 -10.71 -23.26 -10.18
CA ILE A 323 -11.06 -22.90 -8.81
C ILE A 323 -12.53 -22.49 -8.73
#